data_AF-A0A932F212-F1
#
_entry.id   AF-A0A932F212-F1
#
_cell.length_a   1.000
_cell.length_b   1.000
_cell.length_c   1.000
_cell.angle_alpha   90.00
_cell.angle_beta   90.00
_cell.angle_gamma   90.00
#
_symmetry.space_group_name_H-M   'P 1'
#
loop_
_entity.id
_entity.type
_entity.pdbx_description
1 polymer ?
#
loop_
_entity_poly.entity_id
_entity_poly.type
_entity_poly.pdbx_seq_one_letter_code
_entity_poly.pdbx_strand_id
1 'polypeptide(L)'
;AGSVAVGETSAFGWKIDTPAERYLVILAFVVVATLVAKNLVRGHIGRSWMAIRDMDIAAEIIGFQPLRTKLSAFAVSSFVIGIAGAMWGFLRLGSWEPLAFDINRSFQILFMVIIGGLGSLLGSFLGAAFIVLTPILLNPMPGWLGVTLSTAMISHLEFMVFGAMIVFFLIVEPHGLARLWSIAKEKLRLWPFPH
;
A
#
# COMPACT_ATOMS: atom_id res chain seq x y z
N ALA A 1 10.39 -3.05 -28.26
CA ALA A 1 10.04 -3.47 -26.89
C ALA A 1 9.05 -4.63 -27.01
N GLY A 2 9.33 -5.75 -26.35
CA GLY A 2 8.46 -6.94 -26.41
C GLY A 2 7.34 -6.78 -25.38
N SER A 3 6.15 -6.36 -25.83
CA SER A 3 4.94 -6.45 -25.04
C SER A 3 4.20 -7.74 -25.41
N VAL A 4 3.73 -8.47 -24.40
CA VAL A 4 2.88 -9.65 -24.60
C VAL A 4 1.49 -9.30 -24.13
N ALA A 5 0.53 -9.23 -25.04
CA ALA A 5 -0.87 -9.00 -24.70
C ALA A 5 -1.38 -10.17 -23.85
N VAL A 6 -2.13 -9.84 -22.80
CA VAL A 6 -2.82 -10.85 -22.00
C VAL A 6 -4.04 -11.31 -22.80
N GLY A 7 -4.27 -12.63 -22.85
CA GLY A 7 -5.48 -13.19 -23.46
C GLY A 7 -6.75 -12.77 -22.72
N GLU A 8 -7.93 -13.21 -23.18
CA GLU A 8 -9.18 -12.90 -22.50
C GLU A 8 -9.13 -13.31 -21.02
N THR A 9 -9.24 -12.34 -20.11
CA THR A 9 -9.24 -12.58 -18.67
C THR A 9 -10.58 -13.15 -18.28
N SER A 10 -10.68 -14.48 -18.23
CA SER A 10 -11.85 -15.20 -17.72
C SER A 10 -11.52 -15.99 -16.47
N ALA A 11 -12.47 -16.04 -15.53
CA ALA A 11 -12.37 -16.85 -14.31
C ALA A 11 -13.64 -17.70 -14.20
N PHE A 12 -13.48 -19.02 -14.07
CA PHE A 12 -14.60 -19.96 -13.90
C PHE A 12 -15.73 -19.82 -14.96
N GLY A 13 -15.39 -19.40 -16.18
CA GLY A 13 -16.34 -19.18 -17.27
C GLY A 13 -16.93 -17.77 -17.34
N TRP A 14 -16.64 -16.89 -16.39
CA TRP A 14 -17.01 -15.47 -16.45
C TRP A 14 -15.90 -14.65 -17.08
N LYS A 15 -16.23 -13.87 -18.12
CA LYS A 15 -15.31 -12.90 -18.72
C LYS A 15 -15.26 -11.65 -17.84
N ILE A 16 -14.05 -11.19 -17.54
CA ILE A 16 -13.77 -10.01 -16.71
C ILE A 16 -13.30 -8.91 -17.65
N ASP A 17 -14.25 -8.21 -18.28
CA ASP A 17 -13.95 -7.22 -19.31
C ASP A 17 -14.22 -5.79 -18.82
N THR A 18 -15.24 -5.62 -17.98
CA THR A 18 -15.63 -4.28 -17.53
C THR A 18 -14.72 -3.76 -16.41
N PRO A 19 -14.51 -2.43 -16.31
CA PRO A 19 -13.77 -1.84 -15.19
C PRO A 19 -14.35 -2.20 -13.82
N ALA A 20 -15.68 -2.33 -13.73
CA ALA A 20 -16.39 -2.70 -12.51
C ALA A 20 -16.09 -4.15 -12.09
N GLU A 21 -16.12 -5.11 -13.02
CA GLU A 21 -15.78 -6.51 -12.74
C GLU A 21 -14.33 -6.65 -12.30
N ARG A 22 -13.40 -5.99 -13.01
CA ARG A 22 -11.97 -5.97 -12.63
C ARG A 22 -11.80 -5.43 -11.20
N TYR A 23 -12.51 -4.35 -10.87
CA TYR A 23 -12.50 -3.77 -9.54
C TYR A 23 -13.03 -4.76 -8.48
N LEU A 24 -14.16 -5.43 -8.73
CA LEU A 24 -14.75 -6.37 -7.78
C LEU A 24 -13.84 -7.58 -7.52
N VAL A 25 -13.18 -8.09 -8.55
CA VAL A 25 -12.18 -9.16 -8.43
C VAL A 25 -11.01 -8.70 -7.58
N ILE A 26 -10.47 -7.51 -7.86
CA ILE A 26 -9.38 -6.94 -7.06
C ILE A 26 -9.79 -6.74 -5.61
N LEU A 27 -10.99 -6.19 -5.39
CA LEU A 27 -11.54 -5.95 -4.06
C LEU A 27 -11.69 -7.26 -3.28
N ALA A 28 -12.21 -8.32 -3.90
CA ALA A 28 -12.35 -9.63 -3.25
C ALA A 28 -10.99 -10.17 -2.77
N PHE A 29 -9.97 -10.12 -3.62
CA PHE A 29 -8.61 -10.53 -3.25
C PHE A 29 -8.03 -9.65 -2.15
N VAL A 30 -8.19 -8.34 -2.23
CA VAL A 30 -7.73 -7.41 -1.20
C VAL A 30 -8.39 -7.72 0.14
N VAL A 31 -9.72 -7.94 0.17
CA VAL A 31 -10.45 -8.28 1.40
C VAL A 31 -9.92 -9.59 1.99
N VAL A 32 -9.80 -10.65 1.18
CA VAL A 32 -9.29 -11.95 1.65
C VAL A 32 -7.85 -11.83 2.15
N ALA A 33 -6.96 -11.21 1.38
CA ALA A 33 -5.57 -11.00 1.76
C ALA A 33 -5.45 -10.19 3.05
N THR A 34 -6.30 -9.17 3.24
CA THR A 34 -6.33 -8.35 4.45
C THR A 34 -6.80 -9.15 5.67
N LEU A 35 -7.83 -9.99 5.52
CA LEU A 35 -8.31 -10.85 6.60
C LEU A 35 -7.25 -11.87 7.00
N VAL A 36 -6.60 -12.50 6.02
CA VAL A 36 -5.48 -13.42 6.25
C VAL A 36 -4.33 -12.72 6.95
N ALA A 37 -3.89 -11.55 6.44
CA ALA A 37 -2.83 -10.76 7.05
C ALA A 37 -3.17 -10.35 8.49
N LYS A 38 -4.40 -9.89 8.73
CA LYS A 38 -4.87 -9.51 10.08
C LYS A 38 -4.86 -10.68 11.04
N ASN A 39 -5.30 -11.85 10.61
CA ASN A 39 -5.30 -13.06 11.44
C ASN A 39 -3.87 -13.55 11.70
N LEU A 40 -3.00 -13.49 10.70
CA LEU A 40 -1.61 -13.92 10.79
C LEU A 40 -0.79 -13.04 11.74
N VAL A 41 -0.95 -11.71 11.64
CA VAL A 41 -0.31 -10.73 12.54
C VAL A 41 -0.75 -10.91 13.99
N ARG A 42 -2.02 -11.29 14.22
CA ARG A 42 -2.55 -11.58 15.56
C ARG A 42 -2.12 -12.94 16.11
N GLY A 43 -1.73 -13.87 15.23
CA GLY A 43 -1.33 -15.23 15.58
C GLY A 43 0.09 -15.32 16.17
N HIS A 44 0.51 -16.55 16.49
CA HIS A 44 1.86 -16.83 16.99
C HIS A 44 2.95 -16.40 15.99
N ILE A 45 2.74 -16.68 14.70
CA ILE A 45 3.68 -16.35 13.63
C ILE A 45 3.92 -14.83 13.56
N GLY A 46 2.84 -14.03 13.56
CA GLY A 46 2.94 -12.57 13.58
C GLY A 46 3.69 -12.03 14.80
N ARG A 47 3.45 -12.61 15.99
CA ARG A 47 4.17 -12.23 17.21
C ARG A 47 5.66 -12.57 17.14
N SER A 48 6.03 -13.70 16.55
CA SER A 48 7.45 -14.03 16.33
C SER A 48 8.14 -13.03 15.39
N TRP A 49 7.44 -12.52 14.37
CA TRP A 49 7.98 -11.49 13.49
C TRP A 49 8.17 -10.16 14.20
N MET A 50 7.22 -9.77 15.06
CA MET A 50 7.33 -8.55 15.87
C MET A 50 8.51 -8.64 16.86
N ALA A 51 8.69 -9.79 17.53
CA ALA A 51 9.81 -9.98 18.46
C ALA A 51 11.19 -9.83 17.78
N ILE A 52 11.35 -10.43 16.60
CA ILE A 52 12.59 -10.33 15.81
C ILE A 52 12.83 -8.91 15.29
N ARG A 53 11.77 -8.22 14.85
CA ARG A 53 11.87 -6.82 14.40
C ARG A 53 12.41 -5.92 15.50
N ASP A 54 12.03 -6.16 16.76
CA ASP A 54 12.42 -5.33 17.88
C ASP A 54 13.86 -5.65 18.34
N MET A 55 14.16 -6.92 18.65
CA MET A 55 15.52 -7.39 18.99
C MET A 55 15.75 -8.88 18.64
N ASP A 56 16.59 -9.15 17.64
CA ASP A 56 16.95 -10.52 17.20
C ASP A 56 17.50 -11.39 18.35
N ILE A 57 18.45 -10.86 19.13
CA ILE A 57 19.12 -11.60 20.22
C ILE A 57 18.12 -11.96 21.32
N ALA A 58 17.23 -11.05 21.68
CA ALA A 58 16.22 -11.30 22.71
C ALA A 58 15.19 -12.33 22.25
N ALA A 59 14.79 -12.29 20.97
CA ALA A 59 13.87 -13.28 20.40
C ALA A 59 14.48 -14.69 20.41
N GLU A 60 15.78 -14.82 20.18
CA GLU A 60 16.50 -16.10 20.25
C GLU A 60 16.52 -16.69 21.66
N ILE A 61 16.74 -15.86 22.69
CA ILE A 61 16.70 -16.28 24.10
C ILE A 61 15.30 -16.80 24.50
N ILE A 62 14.24 -16.19 23.98
CA ILE A 62 12.84 -16.59 24.22
C ILE A 62 12.48 -17.89 23.44
N GLY A 63 13.36 -18.36 22.54
CA GLY A 63 13.22 -19.63 21.84
C GLY A 63 12.75 -19.51 20.37
N PHE A 64 12.72 -18.30 19.80
CA PHE A 64 12.46 -18.16 18.36
C PHE A 64 13.73 -18.36 17.55
N GLN A 65 13.67 -19.20 16.52
CA GLN A 65 14.78 -19.38 15.59
C GLN A 65 14.84 -18.21 14.58
N PRO A 66 15.88 -17.35 14.59
CA PRO A 66 15.89 -16.15 13.77
C PRO A 66 15.80 -16.43 12.27
N LEU A 67 16.54 -17.45 11.81
CA LEU A 67 16.57 -17.86 10.41
C LEU A 67 15.17 -18.22 9.88
N ARG A 68 14.48 -19.15 10.54
CA ARG A 68 13.15 -19.63 10.09
C ARG A 68 12.11 -18.53 10.12
N THR A 69 12.19 -17.66 11.11
CA THR A 69 11.21 -16.59 11.32
C THR A 69 11.41 -15.45 10.31
N LYS A 70 12.66 -15.10 9.96
CA LYS A 70 12.94 -14.15 8.86
C LYS A 70 12.57 -14.73 7.50
N LEU A 71 12.88 -16.00 7.25
CA LEU A 71 12.49 -16.67 6.00
C LEU A 71 10.97 -16.76 5.82
N SER A 72 10.23 -17.06 6.90
CA SER A 72 8.76 -17.09 6.83
C SER A 72 8.16 -15.71 6.59
N ALA A 73 8.71 -14.66 7.23
CA ALA A 73 8.30 -13.27 6.97
C ALA A 73 8.53 -12.88 5.50
N PHE A 74 9.70 -13.23 4.95
CA PHE A 74 10.04 -12.98 3.56
C PHE A 74 9.15 -13.76 2.58
N ALA A 75 8.91 -15.05 2.85
CA ALA A 75 8.09 -15.90 1.99
C ALA A 75 6.63 -15.42 1.93
N VAL A 76 6.03 -15.10 3.08
CA VAL A 76 4.65 -14.59 3.13
C VAL A 76 4.54 -13.22 2.44
N SER A 77 5.49 -12.32 2.69
CA SER A 77 5.50 -10.99 2.06
C SER A 77 5.62 -11.10 0.53
N SER A 78 6.54 -11.94 0.06
CA SER A 78 6.77 -12.18 -1.38
C SER A 78 5.56 -12.83 -2.04
N PHE A 79 4.87 -13.75 -1.36
CA PHE A 79 3.66 -14.38 -1.85
C PHE A 79 2.53 -13.34 -2.09
N VAL A 80 2.28 -12.48 -1.10
CA VAL A 80 1.24 -11.44 -1.20
C VAL A 80 1.58 -10.41 -2.30
N ILE A 81 2.83 -9.95 -2.36
CA ILE A 81 3.29 -9.02 -3.41
C ILE A 81 3.25 -9.69 -4.79
N GLY A 82 3.58 -10.98 -4.90
CA GLY A 82 3.49 -11.74 -6.15
C GLY A 82 2.06 -11.81 -6.70
N ILE A 83 1.07 -12.07 -5.83
CA ILE A 83 -0.35 -12.01 -6.22
C ILE A 83 -0.73 -10.60 -6.68
N ALA A 84 -0.34 -9.56 -5.93
CA ALA A 84 -0.63 -8.18 -6.30
C ALA A 84 -0.01 -7.78 -7.66
N GLY A 85 1.23 -8.21 -7.92
CA GLY A 85 1.93 -7.97 -9.20
C GLY A 85 1.27 -8.71 -10.36
N ALA A 86 0.86 -9.96 -10.17
CA ALA A 86 0.09 -10.69 -11.18
C ALA A 86 -1.22 -9.96 -11.51
N MET A 87 -1.98 -9.57 -10.49
CA MET A 87 -3.23 -8.82 -10.68
C MET A 87 -3.01 -7.48 -11.38
N TRP A 88 -1.91 -6.78 -11.09
CA TRP A 88 -1.54 -5.55 -11.78
C TRP A 88 -1.29 -5.80 -13.29
N GLY A 89 -0.51 -6.82 -13.65
CA GLY A 89 -0.26 -7.17 -15.04
C GLY A 89 -1.53 -7.61 -15.79
N PHE A 90 -2.28 -8.55 -15.23
CA PHE A 90 -3.44 -9.15 -15.89
C PHE A 90 -4.67 -8.22 -15.92
N LEU A 91 -5.02 -7.57 -14.81
CA LEU A 91 -6.29 -6.83 -14.69
C LEU A 91 -6.13 -5.32 -14.96
N ARG A 92 -4.99 -4.72 -14.56
CA ARG A 92 -4.77 -3.28 -14.70
C ARG A 92 -4.12 -2.91 -16.03
N LEU A 93 -3.02 -3.57 -16.41
CA LEU A 93 -2.30 -3.28 -17.65
C LEU A 93 -2.92 -4.00 -18.85
N GLY A 94 -3.35 -5.26 -18.69
CA GLY A 94 -3.84 -6.09 -19.80
C GLY A 94 -2.75 -6.51 -20.78
N SER A 95 -1.49 -6.19 -20.48
CA SER A 95 -0.31 -6.59 -21.23
C SER A 95 0.89 -6.65 -20.29
N TRP A 96 1.83 -7.53 -20.61
CA TRP A 96 3.11 -7.63 -19.93
C TRP A 96 4.15 -6.82 -20.69
N GLU A 97 4.58 -5.74 -20.08
CA GLU A 97 5.65 -4.89 -20.59
C GLU A 97 6.72 -4.67 -19.50
N PRO A 98 8.00 -4.99 -19.75
CA PRO A 98 9.06 -4.83 -18.76
C PRO A 98 9.22 -3.38 -18.28
N LEU A 99 8.93 -2.40 -19.14
CA LEU A 99 9.01 -0.97 -18.83
C LEU A 99 7.98 -0.53 -17.78
N ALA A 100 6.91 -1.30 -17.57
CA ALA A 100 5.92 -1.02 -16.53
C ALA A 100 6.41 -1.34 -15.10
N PHE A 101 7.52 -2.08 -14.97
CA PHE A 101 8.15 -2.50 -13.71
C PHE A 101 9.45 -1.73 -13.47
N ASP A 102 9.36 -0.40 -13.51
CA ASP A 102 10.50 0.48 -13.27
C ASP A 102 10.76 0.72 -11.76
N ILE A 103 11.89 1.35 -11.47
CA ILE A 103 12.26 1.68 -10.09
C ILE A 103 11.29 2.70 -9.47
N ASN A 104 10.68 3.58 -10.29
CA ASN A 104 9.73 4.57 -9.81
C ASN A 104 8.49 3.90 -9.23
N ARG A 105 7.99 2.82 -9.84
CA ARG A 105 6.91 2.01 -9.25
C ARG A 105 7.29 1.47 -7.87
N SER A 106 8.53 0.99 -7.72
CA SER A 106 9.01 0.46 -6.44
C SER A 106 9.07 1.55 -5.37
N PHE A 107 9.57 2.75 -5.70
CA PHE A 107 9.53 3.90 -4.80
C PHE A 107 8.12 4.35 -4.48
N GLN A 108 7.21 4.36 -5.45
CA GLN A 108 5.81 4.71 -5.21
C GLN A 108 5.17 3.79 -4.15
N ILE A 109 5.39 2.47 -4.25
CA ILE A 109 4.88 1.51 -3.26
C ILE A 109 5.57 1.74 -1.91
N LEU A 110 6.88 1.95 -1.89
CA LEU A 110 7.62 2.27 -0.65
C LEU A 110 7.05 3.51 0.04
N PHE A 111 6.78 4.59 -0.71
CA PHE A 111 6.21 5.83 -0.17
C PHE A 111 4.81 5.63 0.37
N MET A 112 3.96 4.82 -0.29
CA MET A 112 2.65 4.46 0.27
C MET A 112 2.79 3.84 1.67
N VAL A 113 3.74 2.93 1.88
CA VAL A 113 3.93 2.28 3.18
C VAL A 113 4.54 3.24 4.21
N ILE A 114 5.51 4.06 3.81
CA ILE A 114 6.16 5.05 4.70
C ILE A 114 5.13 6.08 5.19
N ILE A 115 4.38 6.71 4.28
CA ILE A 115 3.35 7.71 4.63
C ILE A 115 2.24 7.07 5.47
N GLY A 116 1.83 5.86 5.10
CA GLY A 116 0.80 5.11 5.82
C GLY A 116 1.20 4.75 7.26
N GLY A 117 2.47 4.42 7.48
CA GLY A 117 3.04 3.98 8.73
C GLY A 117 3.56 2.54 8.64
N LEU A 118 4.89 2.39 8.79
CA LEU A 118 5.57 1.10 8.74
C LEU A 118 5.04 0.15 9.81
N GLY A 119 4.67 -1.08 9.42
CA GLY A 119 4.18 -2.10 10.35
C GLY A 119 2.70 -1.98 10.75
N SER A 120 1.94 -1.06 10.14
CA SER A 120 0.48 -0.95 10.34
C SER A 120 -0.31 -1.37 9.12
N LEU A 121 -1.16 -2.40 9.28
CA LEU A 121 -2.05 -2.87 8.20
C LEU A 121 -3.04 -1.78 7.76
N LEU A 122 -3.59 -1.02 8.71
CA LEU A 122 -4.48 0.12 8.42
C LEU A 122 -3.70 1.26 7.75
N GLY A 123 -2.47 1.50 8.22
CA GLY A 123 -1.56 2.48 7.64
C GLY A 123 -1.33 2.24 6.16
N SER A 124 -1.10 0.99 5.74
CA SER A 124 -0.93 0.64 4.32
C SER A 124 -2.12 1.08 3.45
N PHE A 125 -3.36 0.96 3.94
CA PHE A 125 -4.54 1.44 3.23
C PHE A 125 -4.62 2.96 3.17
N LEU A 126 -4.33 3.65 4.28
CA LEU A 126 -4.33 5.11 4.32
C LEU A 126 -3.27 5.70 3.40
N GLY A 127 -2.06 5.14 3.41
CA GLY A 127 -0.97 5.57 2.54
C GLY A 127 -1.25 5.32 1.06
N ALA A 128 -1.84 4.16 0.71
CA ALA A 128 -2.29 3.89 -0.66
C ALA A 128 -3.41 4.85 -1.08
N ALA A 129 -4.43 5.04 -0.25
CA ALA A 129 -5.52 5.98 -0.51
C ALA A 129 -4.99 7.41 -0.67
N PHE A 130 -4.06 7.84 0.18
CA PHE A 130 -3.44 9.15 0.11
C PHE A 130 -2.70 9.34 -1.22
N ILE A 131 -1.80 8.43 -1.59
CA ILE A 131 -1.05 8.55 -2.85
C ILE A 131 -1.97 8.52 -4.08
N VAL A 132 -3.05 7.74 -4.05
CA VAL A 132 -4.00 7.65 -5.18
C VAL A 132 -4.96 8.84 -5.25
N LEU A 133 -5.42 9.37 -4.12
CA LEU A 133 -6.39 10.47 -4.08
C LEU A 133 -5.76 11.83 -4.31
N THR A 134 -4.52 12.05 -3.84
CA THR A 134 -3.79 13.31 -4.05
C THR A 134 -3.82 13.81 -5.50
N PRO A 135 -3.45 13.03 -6.52
CA PRO A 135 -3.47 13.50 -7.90
C PRO A 135 -4.88 13.70 -8.43
N ILE A 136 -5.87 12.93 -7.95
CA ILE A 136 -7.28 13.11 -8.33
C ILE A 136 -7.81 14.45 -7.83
N LEU A 137 -7.34 14.92 -6.68
CA LEU A 137 -7.72 16.22 -6.10
C LEU A 137 -6.90 17.38 -6.69
N LEU A 138 -5.61 17.17 -6.95
CA LEU A 138 -4.70 18.22 -7.42
C LEU A 138 -4.82 18.53 -8.93
N ASN A 139 -4.99 17.52 -9.78
CA ASN A 139 -5.04 17.72 -11.23
C ASN A 139 -6.16 18.68 -11.71
N PRO A 140 -7.40 18.64 -11.19
CA PRO A 140 -8.46 19.58 -11.58
C PRO A 140 -8.35 20.95 -10.90
N MET A 141 -7.56 21.10 -9.84
CA MET A 141 -7.50 22.31 -9.00
C MET A 141 -7.12 23.58 -9.77
N PRO A 142 -6.11 23.59 -10.67
CA PRO A 142 -5.79 24.78 -11.46
C PRO A 142 -6.95 25.25 -12.34
N GLY A 143 -7.73 24.31 -12.88
CA GLY A 143 -8.91 24.60 -13.68
C GLY A 143 -10.02 25.29 -12.87
N TRP A 144 -10.23 24.88 -11.61
CA TRP A 144 -11.18 25.55 -10.70
C TRP A 144 -10.73 26.95 -10.31
N LEU A 145 -9.42 27.20 -10.28
CA LEU A 145 -8.85 28.52 -9.99
C LEU A 145 -8.75 29.43 -11.22
N GLY A 146 -9.17 28.96 -12.40
CA GLY A 146 -9.09 29.71 -13.65
C GLY A 146 -7.66 29.90 -14.19
N VAL A 147 -6.70 29.10 -13.71
CA VAL A 147 -5.29 29.18 -14.12
C VAL A 147 -5.01 28.11 -15.17
N THR A 148 -4.67 28.54 -16.39
CA THR A 148 -4.27 27.63 -17.46
C THR A 148 -2.79 27.27 -17.32
N LEU A 149 -2.52 26.10 -16.74
CA LEU A 149 -1.17 25.53 -16.68
C LEU A 149 -0.97 24.53 -17.83
N SER A 150 0.27 24.43 -18.32
CA SER A 150 0.63 23.36 -19.25
C SER A 150 0.56 22.00 -18.55
N THR A 151 0.24 20.95 -19.29
CA THR A 151 0.18 19.57 -18.77
C THR A 151 1.49 19.14 -18.11
N ALA A 152 2.63 19.54 -18.69
CA ALA A 152 3.96 19.30 -18.12
C ALA A 152 4.14 19.98 -16.75
N MET A 153 3.69 21.23 -16.60
CA MET A 153 3.80 21.94 -15.33
C MET A 153 2.92 21.28 -14.25
N ILE A 154 1.73 20.80 -14.62
CA ILE A 154 0.85 20.08 -13.69
C ILE A 154 1.53 18.79 -13.19
N SER A 155 2.16 18.01 -14.08
CA SER A 155 2.89 16.80 -13.67
C SER A 155 4.08 17.12 -12.75
N HIS A 156 4.84 18.18 -13.02
CA HIS A 156 5.94 18.60 -12.13
C HIS A 156 5.42 19.12 -10.78
N LEU A 157 4.32 19.86 -10.76
CA LEU A 157 3.65 20.27 -9.52
C LEU A 157 3.19 19.06 -8.71
N GLU A 158 2.61 18.05 -9.36
CA GLU A 158 2.21 16.80 -8.71
C GLU A 158 3.41 16.15 -8.00
N PHE A 159 4.55 16.00 -8.68
CA PHE A 159 5.78 15.46 -8.07
C PHE A 159 6.31 16.32 -6.92
N MET A 160 6.28 17.65 -7.06
CA MET A 160 6.73 18.56 -5.99
C MET A 160 5.82 18.49 -4.77
N VAL A 161 4.50 18.45 -4.96
CA VAL A 161 3.52 18.31 -3.87
C VAL A 161 3.66 16.95 -3.21
N PHE A 162 3.84 15.87 -3.98
CA PHE A 162 4.13 14.55 -3.42
C PHE A 162 5.40 14.55 -2.57
N GLY A 163 6.50 15.10 -3.08
CA GLY A 163 7.75 15.19 -2.34
C GLY A 163 7.60 16.01 -1.05
N ALA A 164 6.94 17.17 -1.14
CA ALA A 164 6.68 18.02 0.02
C ALA A 164 5.80 17.33 1.07
N MET A 165 4.77 16.61 0.63
CA MET A 165 3.91 15.82 1.52
C MET A 165 4.69 14.70 2.21
N ILE A 166 5.54 13.97 1.49
CA ILE A 166 6.39 12.92 2.08
C ILE A 166 7.27 13.51 3.17
N VAL A 167 7.98 14.62 2.89
CA VAL A 167 8.83 15.31 3.86
C VAL A 167 8.02 15.78 5.06
N PHE A 168 6.85 16.38 4.82
CA PHE A 168 5.94 16.81 5.89
C PHE A 168 5.53 15.65 6.80
N PHE A 169 5.09 14.53 6.24
CA PHE A 169 4.69 13.36 7.05
C PHE A 169 5.86 12.74 7.81
N LEU A 170 7.05 12.68 7.21
CA LEU A 170 8.24 12.20 7.90
C LEU A 170 8.65 13.08 9.09
N ILE A 171 8.42 14.40 9.01
CA ILE A 171 8.75 15.34 10.08
C ILE A 171 7.66 15.34 11.17
N VAL A 172 6.39 15.43 10.78
CA VAL A 172 5.28 15.62 11.72
C VAL A 172 4.95 14.32 12.45
N GLU A 173 4.93 13.19 11.73
CA GLU A 173 4.50 11.92 12.31
C GLU A 173 5.37 10.76 11.81
N PRO A 174 6.49 10.43 12.50
CA PRO A 174 7.39 9.36 12.07
C PRO A 174 6.73 7.96 12.08
N HIS A 175 5.56 7.82 12.70
CA HIS A 175 4.76 6.61 12.73
C HIS A 175 3.67 6.57 11.63
N GLY A 176 3.60 7.60 10.78
CA GLY A 176 2.69 7.71 9.64
C GLY A 176 1.23 7.99 9.99
N LEU A 177 0.38 8.05 8.96
CA LEU A 177 -1.07 8.31 9.05
C LEU A 177 -1.81 7.37 10.01
N ALA A 178 -1.33 6.15 10.20
CA ALA A 178 -1.90 5.21 11.15
C ALA A 178 -1.91 5.73 12.59
N ARG A 179 -0.87 6.46 13.01
CA ARG A 179 -0.77 7.00 14.37
C ARG A 179 -1.73 8.17 14.57
N LEU A 180 -1.80 9.09 13.60
CA LEU A 180 -2.80 10.17 13.58
C LEU A 180 -4.22 9.64 13.75
N TRP A 181 -4.56 8.59 12.99
CA TRP A 181 -5.87 7.96 13.07
C TRP A 181 -6.14 7.35 14.46
N SER A 182 -5.15 6.70 15.07
CA SER A 182 -5.29 6.14 16.42
C SER A 182 -5.51 7.23 17.48
N ILE A 183 -4.73 8.32 17.42
CA ILE A 183 -4.83 9.44 18.37
C ILE A 183 -6.19 10.13 18.21
N ALA A 184 -6.62 10.39 16.97
CA ALA A 184 -7.92 10.99 16.69
C ALA A 184 -9.06 10.13 17.23
N LYS A 185 -8.96 8.80 17.07
CA LYS A 185 -9.96 7.85 17.57
C LYS A 185 -9.99 7.77 19.10
N GLU A 186 -8.82 7.79 19.75
CA GLU A 186 -8.72 7.82 21.21
C GLU A 186 -9.31 9.11 21.78
N LYS A 187 -8.96 10.25 21.18
CA LYS A 187 -9.49 11.57 21.56
C LYS A 187 -11.01 11.66 21.38
N LEU A 188 -11.55 11.09 20.30
CA LEU A 188 -12.99 11.05 20.04
C LEU A 188 -13.72 10.12 21.04
N ARG A 189 -13.09 9.02 21.48
CA ARG A 189 -13.67 8.10 22.47
C ARG A 189 -13.70 8.69 23.88
N LEU A 190 -12.71 9.51 24.22
CA LEU A 190 -12.64 10.25 25.48
C LEU A 190 -13.48 11.54 25.45
N TRP A 191 -14.19 11.83 24.37
CA TRP A 191 -15.13 12.93 24.33
C TRP A 191 -16.54 12.41 24.71
N PRO A 192 -17.24 12.99 25.71
CA PRO A 192 -17.02 14.30 26.36
C PRO A 192 -16.35 14.29 27.74
N PHE A 193 -15.89 13.16 28.27
CA PHE A 193 -15.26 13.12 29.59
C PHE A 193 -13.75 12.88 29.49
N PRO A 194 -12.90 13.86 29.87
CA PRO A 194 -11.45 13.83 29.64
C PRO A 194 -10.69 12.85 30.55
N HIS A 195 -11.36 11.84 31.11
CA HIS A 195 -10.82 10.81 31.99
C HIS A 195 -11.31 9.43 31.53
#